data_AF-G0L4A0-F1
#
_entry.id   AF-G0L4A0-F1
#
_cell.length_a   1.000
_cell.length_b   1.000
_cell.length_c   1.000
_cell.angle_alpha   90.00
_cell.angle_beta   90.00
_cell.angle_gamma   90.00
#
_symmetry.space_group_name_H-M   'P 1'
#
loop_
_entity.id
_entity.type
_entity.pdbx_description
1 polymer ?
#
loop_
_entity_poly.entity_id
_entity_poly.type
_entity_poly.pdbx_seq_one_letter_code
_entity_poly.pdbx_strand_id
1 'polypeptide(L)'
;MKKKLKEELRKLSTEIITSRDMDLSKMYDAAKGLYEKLAVLKYIEEKLNDIEIDVSKNVIAQKFEKMANAVLNENASVPESNPHEEDIIIPGMDTIKDIVSEMPNHEERVDEVLEEFLSKPDYMKNDKELFEPQTPAVPVHNGSSPKKEVHTKSLNDKLSTKELKIDLNNRLAFVKHLFNGSTEDYNRVLSQLNTIDSEERSLSFIENMVKPDYNNWVGKEEYAQRFMQFIERKFS
;
A
#
# COMPACT_ATOMS: atom_id res chain seq x y z
N MET A 1 -27.09 -2.10 7.45
CA MET A 1 -26.31 -3.25 7.97
C MET A 1 -26.73 -3.67 9.39
N LYS A 2 -26.69 -2.78 10.40
CA LYS A 2 -27.09 -3.08 11.79
C LYS A 2 -28.47 -3.74 11.95
N LYS A 3 -29.49 -3.26 11.22
CA LYS A 3 -30.86 -3.82 11.27
C LYS A 3 -30.94 -5.27 10.76
N LYS A 4 -30.28 -5.57 9.63
CA LYS A 4 -30.22 -6.92 9.05
C LYS A 4 -29.53 -7.91 9.99
N LEU A 5 -28.44 -7.49 10.63
CA LEU A 5 -27.74 -8.33 11.59
C LEU A 5 -28.59 -8.64 12.83
N LYS A 6 -29.36 -7.66 13.34
CA LYS A 6 -30.31 -7.88 14.45
C LYS A 6 -31.46 -8.83 14.07
N GLU A 7 -31.94 -8.76 12.83
CA GLU A 7 -33.00 -9.65 12.32
C GLU A 7 -32.52 -11.09 12.19
N GLU A 8 -31.32 -11.30 11.63
CA GLU A 8 -30.71 -12.63 11.55
C GLU A 8 -30.44 -13.23 12.93
N LEU A 9 -30.01 -12.41 13.89
CA LEU A 9 -29.76 -12.83 15.27
C LEU A 9 -31.06 -13.27 15.94
N ARG A 10 -32.17 -12.55 15.73
CA ARG A 10 -33.51 -12.97 16.18
C ARG A 10 -33.96 -14.26 15.52
N LYS A 11 -33.71 -14.43 14.22
CA LYS A 11 -34.07 -15.65 13.50
C LYS A 11 -33.32 -16.85 14.08
N LEU A 12 -32.01 -16.72 14.29
CA LEU A 12 -31.14 -17.78 14.79
C LEU A 12 -31.44 -18.12 16.26
N SER A 13 -31.73 -17.12 17.10
CA SER A 13 -32.24 -17.37 18.46
C SER A 13 -33.59 -18.08 18.47
N THR A 14 -34.51 -17.70 17.59
CA THR A 14 -35.81 -18.37 17.47
C THR A 14 -35.64 -19.81 16.99
N GLU A 15 -34.74 -20.05 16.03
CA GLU A 15 -34.44 -21.37 15.51
C GLU A 15 -33.88 -22.31 16.59
N ILE A 16 -32.96 -21.83 17.43
CA ILE A 16 -32.43 -22.58 18.58
C ILE A 16 -33.53 -22.90 19.60
N ILE A 17 -34.44 -21.95 19.87
CA ILE A 17 -35.53 -22.13 20.85
C ILE A 17 -36.64 -23.03 20.32
N THR A 18 -36.96 -22.94 19.02
CA THR A 18 -38.04 -23.72 18.38
C THR A 18 -37.62 -25.15 18.09
N SER A 19 -36.33 -25.41 17.81
CA SER A 19 -35.84 -26.73 17.49
C SER A 19 -35.55 -27.55 18.76
N ARG A 20 -36.62 -28.14 19.32
CA ARG A 20 -36.57 -28.94 20.56
C ARG A 20 -35.77 -30.25 20.47
N ASP A 21 -35.44 -30.71 19.26
CA ASP A 21 -34.75 -31.98 18.96
C ASP A 21 -33.41 -31.75 18.23
N MET A 22 -32.69 -30.67 18.55
CA MET A 22 -31.36 -30.44 17.98
C MET A 22 -30.30 -31.32 18.63
N ASP A 23 -29.54 -32.03 17.79
CA ASP A 23 -28.31 -32.71 18.18
C ASP A 23 -27.32 -31.71 18.84
N LEU A 24 -26.62 -32.15 19.90
CA LEU A 24 -25.69 -31.31 20.67
C LEU A 24 -24.67 -30.60 19.76
N SER A 25 -24.18 -31.29 18.71
CA SER A 25 -23.23 -30.70 17.77
C SER A 25 -23.85 -29.56 16.96
N LYS A 26 -25.12 -29.69 16.56
CA LYS A 26 -25.83 -28.65 15.81
C LYS A 26 -26.17 -27.47 16.71
N MET A 27 -26.52 -27.73 17.98
CA MET A 27 -26.78 -26.69 18.97
C MET A 27 -25.51 -25.89 19.25
N TYR A 28 -24.35 -26.55 19.34
CA TYR A 28 -23.06 -25.89 19.49
C TYR A 28 -22.74 -25.00 18.28
N ASP A 29 -22.92 -25.49 17.05
CA ASP A 29 -22.66 -24.71 15.84
C ASP A 29 -23.58 -23.48 15.72
N ALA A 30 -24.88 -23.66 16.02
CA ALA A 30 -25.83 -22.56 16.05
C ALA A 30 -25.50 -21.54 17.15
N ALA A 31 -25.11 -21.98 18.35
CA ALA A 31 -24.68 -21.10 19.43
C ALA A 31 -23.39 -20.33 19.08
N LYS A 32 -22.44 -20.98 18.40
CA LYS A 32 -21.23 -20.35 17.87
C LYS A 32 -21.58 -19.27 16.84
N GLY A 33 -22.43 -19.59 15.87
CA GLY A 33 -22.89 -18.62 14.88
C GLY A 33 -23.64 -17.43 15.51
N LEU A 34 -24.43 -17.68 16.57
CA LEU A 34 -25.07 -16.62 17.34
C LEU A 34 -24.03 -15.71 18.03
N TYR A 35 -23.02 -16.29 18.66
CA TYR A 35 -21.94 -15.57 19.33
C TYR A 35 -21.14 -14.70 18.35
N GLU A 36 -20.75 -15.25 17.20
CA GLU A 36 -20.01 -14.53 16.17
C GLU A 36 -20.80 -13.31 15.66
N LYS A 37 -22.09 -13.50 15.33
CA LYS A 37 -22.96 -12.39 14.88
C LYS A 37 -23.16 -11.34 15.97
N LEU A 38 -23.25 -11.77 17.24
CA LEU A 38 -23.37 -10.86 18.37
C LEU A 38 -22.08 -10.06 18.59
N ALA A 39 -20.91 -10.69 18.45
CA ALA A 39 -19.61 -10.04 18.55
C ALA A 39 -19.43 -8.97 17.47
N VAL A 40 -19.83 -9.26 16.23
CA VAL A 40 -19.83 -8.27 15.14
C VAL A 40 -20.78 -7.12 15.44
N LEU A 41 -22.00 -7.41 15.93
CA LEU A 41 -22.96 -6.37 16.30
C LEU A 41 -22.42 -5.46 17.41
N LYS A 42 -21.80 -6.05 18.44
CA LYS A 42 -21.15 -5.32 19.53
C LYS A 42 -20.04 -4.42 19.00
N TYR A 43 -19.17 -4.96 18.15
CA TYR A 43 -18.10 -4.18 17.52
C TYR A 43 -18.65 -3.00 16.71
N ILE A 44 -19.70 -3.20 15.92
CA ILE A 44 -20.35 -2.12 15.17
C ILE A 44 -20.96 -1.08 16.13
N GLU A 45 -21.60 -1.48 17.22
CA GLU A 45 -22.14 -0.53 18.19
C GLU A 45 -21.05 0.26 18.93
N GLU A 46 -19.93 -0.37 19.29
CA GLU A 46 -18.83 0.28 20.02
C GLU A 46 -17.91 1.13 19.13
N LYS A 47 -17.72 0.75 17.85
CA LYS A 47 -16.75 1.38 16.96
C LYS A 47 -17.36 2.20 15.83
N LEU A 48 -18.59 1.90 15.39
CA LEU A 48 -19.26 2.65 14.32
C LEU A 48 -20.34 3.62 14.82
N ASN A 49 -20.73 3.61 16.10
CA ASN A 49 -21.62 4.68 16.62
C ASN A 49 -20.95 6.06 16.59
N ASP A 50 -19.61 6.13 16.62
CA ASP A 50 -18.85 7.39 16.49
C ASP A 50 -18.65 7.81 15.02
N ILE A 51 -18.89 6.88 14.09
CA ILE A 51 -18.80 7.12 12.65
C ILE A 51 -20.22 7.36 12.13
N GLU A 52 -20.82 8.46 12.57
CA GLU A 52 -21.88 9.09 11.78
C GLU A 52 -21.24 9.56 10.47
N ILE A 53 -21.29 8.73 9.44
CA ILE A 53 -21.01 9.16 8.07
C ILE A 53 -22.13 10.14 7.73
N ASP A 54 -21.92 11.42 8.01
CA ASP A 54 -22.76 12.52 7.57
C ASP A 54 -22.64 12.62 6.04
N VAL A 55 -23.45 11.83 5.34
CA VAL A 55 -23.55 11.80 3.89
C VAL A 55 -23.97 13.15 3.31
N SER A 56 -24.49 14.06 4.14
CA SER A 56 -24.88 15.43 3.74
C SER A 56 -23.67 16.37 3.61
N LYS A 57 -22.51 16.00 4.15
CA LYS A 57 -21.27 16.80 4.07
C LYS A 57 -20.27 16.26 3.06
N ASN A 58 -20.63 15.27 2.24
CA ASN A 58 -19.75 14.86 1.16
C ASN A 58 -19.81 15.93 0.05
N VAL A 59 -19.00 16.98 0.21
CA VAL A 59 -18.84 18.11 -0.74
C VAL A 59 -18.59 17.61 -2.17
N ILE A 60 -18.02 16.42 -2.30
CA ILE A 60 -17.76 15.76 -3.58
C ILE A 60 -19.07 15.30 -4.22
N ALA A 61 -20.00 14.72 -3.46
CA ALA A 61 -21.30 14.27 -3.96
C ALA A 61 -22.15 15.45 -4.48
N GLN A 62 -22.18 16.57 -3.75
CA GLN A 62 -22.88 17.79 -4.19
C GLN A 62 -22.26 18.39 -5.45
N LYS A 63 -20.92 18.42 -5.56
CA LYS A 63 -20.23 18.90 -6.76
C LYS A 63 -20.48 17.96 -7.96
N PHE A 64 -20.52 16.66 -7.72
CA PHE A 64 -20.79 15.67 -8.75
C PHE A 64 -22.23 15.76 -9.25
N GLU A 65 -23.20 15.92 -8.36
CA GLU A 65 -24.60 16.13 -8.70
C GLU A 65 -24.81 17.43 -9.49
N LYS A 66 -24.14 18.51 -9.09
CA LYS A 66 -24.19 19.79 -9.81
C LYS A 66 -23.55 19.70 -11.20
N MET A 67 -22.45 18.96 -11.34
CA MET A 67 -21.78 18.72 -12.62
C MET A 67 -22.62 17.82 -13.53
N ALA A 68 -23.20 16.74 -12.99
CA ALA A 68 -24.05 15.83 -13.74
C ALA A 68 -25.30 16.55 -14.28
N ASN A 69 -25.95 17.37 -13.46
CA ASN A 69 -27.11 18.16 -13.89
C ASN A 69 -26.74 19.23 -14.93
N ALA A 70 -25.54 19.83 -14.84
CA ALA A 70 -25.07 20.78 -15.84
C ALA A 70 -24.84 20.12 -17.21
N VAL A 71 -24.19 18.95 -17.24
CA VAL A 71 -23.91 18.20 -18.47
C VAL A 71 -25.20 17.70 -19.13
N LEU A 72 -26.16 17.20 -18.35
CA LEU A 72 -27.45 16.75 -18.89
C LEU A 72 -28.27 17.90 -19.49
N ASN A 73 -28.19 19.09 -18.88
CA ASN A 73 -28.92 20.25 -19.36
C ASN A 73 -28.24 20.91 -20.59
N GLU A 74 -26.91 20.91 -20.68
CA GLU A 74 -26.19 21.37 -21.88
C GLU A 74 -26.41 20.45 -23.09
N ASN A 75 -26.39 19.13 -22.90
CA ASN A 75 -26.61 18.19 -24.01
C ASN A 75 -28.05 18.20 -24.54
N ALA A 76 -29.02 18.78 -23.83
CA ALA A 76 -30.40 18.91 -24.30
C ALA A 76 -30.57 19.95 -25.43
N SER A 77 -29.60 20.85 -25.64
CA SER A 77 -29.61 21.84 -26.74
C SER A 77 -28.90 21.38 -28.01
N VAL A 78 -28.20 20.24 -27.98
CA VAL A 78 -27.53 19.70 -29.16
C VAL A 78 -28.49 18.72 -29.83
N PRO A 79 -28.98 18.99 -31.05
CA PRO A 79 -29.82 18.03 -31.75
C PRO A 79 -29.02 16.74 -32.02
N GLU A 80 -29.61 15.58 -31.68
CA GLU A 80 -28.99 14.25 -31.85
C GLU A 80 -28.68 13.88 -33.31
N SER A 81 -29.15 14.67 -34.28
CA SER A 81 -28.89 14.46 -35.70
C SER A 81 -28.03 15.58 -36.25
N ASN A 82 -26.80 15.23 -36.62
CA ASN A 82 -25.89 16.08 -37.38
C ASN A 82 -26.42 16.15 -38.84
N PRO A 83 -26.84 17.33 -39.34
CA PRO A 83 -27.39 17.47 -40.70
C PRO A 83 -26.33 17.33 -41.82
N HIS A 84 -25.05 17.21 -41.48
CA HIS A 84 -23.95 17.02 -42.40
C HIS A 84 -23.26 15.67 -42.16
N GLU A 85 -23.85 14.59 -42.66
CA GLU A 85 -23.22 13.25 -42.62
C GLU A 85 -21.95 13.16 -43.50
N GLU A 86 -21.78 14.05 -44.48
CA GLU A 86 -20.67 13.99 -45.44
C GLU A 86 -19.34 14.61 -44.96
N ASP A 87 -19.33 15.32 -43.83
CA ASP A 87 -18.11 16.00 -43.31
C ASP A 87 -17.35 15.15 -42.26
N ILE A 88 -17.86 13.95 -41.95
CA ILE A 88 -17.14 12.97 -41.13
C ILE A 88 -16.18 12.21 -42.03
N ILE A 89 -15.07 12.85 -42.37
CA ILE A 89 -13.98 12.20 -43.09
C ILE A 89 -13.34 11.19 -42.14
N ILE A 90 -13.72 9.92 -42.26
CA ILE A 90 -13.02 8.81 -41.60
C ILE A 90 -11.67 8.70 -42.32
N PRO A 91 -10.53 8.99 -41.69
CA PRO A 91 -9.24 8.83 -42.35
C PRO A 91 -9.08 7.34 -42.66
N GLY A 92 -9.23 6.97 -43.93
CA GLY A 92 -9.03 5.61 -44.39
C GLY A 92 -7.57 5.20 -44.23
N MET A 93 -7.33 3.89 -44.18
CA MET A 93 -5.97 3.32 -44.08
C MET A 93 -5.00 3.85 -45.17
N ASP A 94 -5.53 4.32 -46.30
CA ASP A 94 -4.78 4.92 -47.41
C ASP A 94 -4.10 6.25 -47.05
N THR A 95 -4.70 7.14 -46.25
CA THR A 95 -4.03 8.41 -45.87
C THR A 95 -2.88 8.19 -44.90
N ILE A 96 -2.95 7.14 -44.08
CA ILE A 96 -1.84 6.76 -43.17
C ILE A 96 -0.65 6.23 -43.98
N LYS A 97 -0.91 5.52 -45.08
CA LYS A 97 0.13 4.98 -45.95
C LYS A 97 0.92 6.08 -46.66
N ASP A 98 0.25 7.12 -47.17
CA ASP A 98 0.89 8.28 -47.80
C ASP A 98 1.76 9.08 -46.81
N ILE A 99 1.33 9.21 -45.55
CA ILE A 99 2.10 9.91 -44.50
C ILE A 99 3.36 9.14 -44.10
N VAL A 100 3.29 7.80 -44.06
CA VAL A 100 4.43 6.94 -43.70
C VAL A 100 5.51 6.96 -44.79
N SER A 101 5.15 7.15 -46.06
CA SER A 101 6.11 7.31 -47.16
C SER A 101 6.89 8.63 -47.14
N GLU A 102 6.37 9.66 -46.47
CA GLU A 102 7.02 10.97 -46.34
C GLU A 102 7.88 11.10 -45.07
N MET A 103 7.98 10.03 -44.26
CA MET A 103 8.90 10.01 -43.12
C MET A 103 10.33 9.68 -43.60
N PRO A 104 11.34 10.50 -43.31
CA PRO A 104 12.72 10.17 -43.62
C PRO A 104 13.14 8.89 -42.87
N ASN A 105 13.63 7.88 -43.61
CA ASN A 105 14.12 6.61 -43.05
C ASN A 105 15.12 6.87 -41.91
N HIS A 106 14.75 6.48 -40.70
CA HIS A 106 15.50 6.76 -39.47
C HIS A 106 16.34 5.56 -39.00
N GLU A 107 16.64 4.61 -39.88
CA GLU A 107 17.32 3.36 -39.50
C GLU A 107 18.77 3.58 -39.04
N GLU A 108 19.47 4.63 -39.48
CA GLU A 108 20.86 4.87 -39.07
C GLU A 108 21.01 5.51 -37.68
N ARG A 109 20.00 6.21 -37.15
CA ARG A 109 20.12 6.93 -35.87
C ARG A 109 19.71 6.12 -34.63
N VAL A 110 19.02 5.01 -34.83
CA VAL A 110 18.54 4.16 -33.71
C VAL A 110 19.62 3.20 -33.20
N ASP A 111 20.59 2.82 -34.03
CA ASP A 111 21.69 1.94 -33.61
C ASP A 111 22.71 2.69 -32.73
N GLU A 112 23.05 3.94 -33.05
CA GLU A 112 24.00 4.75 -32.25
C GLU A 112 23.47 5.03 -30.84
N VAL A 113 22.18 5.33 -30.68
CA VAL A 113 21.56 5.60 -29.37
C VAL A 113 21.35 4.33 -28.53
N LEU A 114 21.25 3.18 -29.18
CA LEU A 114 21.10 1.88 -28.51
C LEU A 114 22.46 1.38 -27.98
N GLU A 115 23.54 1.60 -28.74
CA GLU A 115 24.90 1.30 -28.28
C GLU A 115 25.30 2.16 -27.07
N GLU A 116 24.96 3.45 -27.05
CA GLU A 116 25.26 4.33 -25.92
C GLU A 116 24.52 3.91 -24.63
N PHE A 117 23.31 3.35 -24.76
CA PHE A 117 22.52 2.85 -23.63
C PHE A 117 23.02 1.49 -23.08
N LEU A 118 23.67 0.67 -23.92
CA LEU A 118 24.21 -0.64 -23.54
C LEU A 118 25.64 -0.57 -22.99
N SER A 119 26.38 0.50 -23.25
CA SER A 119 27.64 0.79 -22.56
C SER A 119 27.41 1.09 -21.07
N LYS A 120 28.18 0.42 -20.22
CA LYS A 120 28.07 0.42 -18.74
C LYS A 120 27.94 1.85 -18.16
N PRO A 121 27.12 2.08 -17.12
CA PRO A 121 27.03 3.37 -16.47
C PRO A 121 28.38 3.72 -15.82
N ASP A 122 29.01 4.81 -16.29
CA ASP A 122 30.16 5.41 -15.63
C ASP A 122 29.66 6.10 -14.35
N TYR A 123 29.98 5.50 -13.20
CA TYR A 123 29.68 6.12 -11.92
C TYR A 123 30.65 7.29 -11.71
N MET A 124 30.21 8.49 -12.11
CA MET A 124 30.84 9.73 -11.64
C MET A 124 30.82 9.72 -10.12
N LYS A 125 32.02 9.74 -9.52
CA LYS A 125 32.21 9.89 -8.08
C LYS A 125 31.47 11.16 -7.64
N ASN A 126 30.58 11.00 -6.66
CA ASN A 126 29.89 12.11 -6.02
C ASN A 126 30.92 13.15 -5.53
N ASP A 127 30.93 14.31 -6.17
CA ASP A 127 31.62 15.51 -5.71
C ASP A 127 30.88 16.03 -4.48
N LYS A 128 31.14 15.37 -3.35
CA LYS A 128 30.50 15.65 -2.06
C LYS A 128 31.10 16.89 -1.38
N GLU A 129 32.07 17.54 -2.01
CA GLU A 129 32.85 18.65 -1.45
C GLU A 129 32.37 20.04 -1.92
N LEU A 130 31.39 20.13 -2.83
CA LEU A 130 30.91 21.42 -3.35
C LEU A 130 29.69 22.02 -2.61
N PHE A 131 29.10 21.30 -1.65
CA PHE A 131 27.83 21.67 -1.00
C PHE A 131 27.91 21.80 0.54
N GLU A 132 29.09 22.01 1.11
CA GLU A 132 29.19 22.40 2.52
C GLU A 132 29.01 23.92 2.68
N PRO A 133 28.02 24.41 3.46
CA PRO A 133 27.93 25.82 3.80
C PRO A 133 29.12 26.20 4.71
N GLN A 134 29.98 27.08 4.19
CA GLN A 134 31.09 27.66 4.93
C GLN A 134 30.57 28.37 6.18
N THR A 135 30.96 27.90 7.36
CA THR A 135 30.80 28.64 8.62
C THR A 135 32.17 29.19 9.05
N PRO A 136 32.22 30.44 9.56
CA PRO A 136 33.47 31.18 9.71
C PRO A 136 34.35 30.64 10.84
N ALA A 137 35.65 30.78 10.60
CA ALA A 137 36.79 30.33 11.40
C ALA A 137 36.76 30.70 12.89
N VAL A 138 37.17 29.75 13.74
CA VAL A 138 37.96 30.02 14.96
C VAL A 138 38.79 28.77 15.35
N PRO A 139 39.99 28.95 15.96
CA PRO A 139 41.13 28.06 15.79
C PRO A 139 41.25 26.90 16.79
N VAL A 140 42.08 25.96 16.36
CA VAL A 140 42.64 24.77 17.02
C VAL A 140 42.92 24.92 18.52
N HIS A 141 42.40 23.99 19.33
CA HIS A 141 43.07 23.55 20.56
C HIS A 141 43.06 22.03 20.68
N ASN A 142 44.25 21.49 20.94
CA ASN A 142 44.57 20.08 21.14
C ASN A 142 43.81 19.46 22.32
N GLY A 143 43.52 18.16 22.22
CA GLY A 143 43.44 17.29 23.40
C GLY A 143 42.15 16.49 23.52
N SER A 144 42.26 15.20 23.18
CA SER A 144 41.60 14.05 23.82
C SER A 144 40.08 14.07 24.04
N SER A 145 39.43 13.10 23.37
CA SER A 145 38.11 12.48 23.62
C SER A 145 36.84 13.24 23.20
N PRO A 146 35.96 12.61 22.40
CA PRO A 146 34.52 12.93 22.40
C PRO A 146 33.75 11.73 22.97
N LYS A 147 33.24 11.83 24.21
CA LYS A 147 31.87 12.28 24.53
C LYS A 147 30.79 11.49 23.78
N LYS A 148 30.14 10.59 24.53
CA LYS A 148 28.77 10.12 24.31
C LYS A 148 27.87 11.31 23.98
N GLU A 149 27.45 11.41 22.72
CA GLU A 149 26.37 12.30 22.31
C GLU A 149 25.05 11.64 22.69
N VAL A 150 24.57 12.00 23.89
CA VAL A 150 23.19 11.75 24.28
C VAL A 150 22.33 12.74 23.51
N HIS A 151 21.90 12.34 22.31
CA HIS A 151 20.80 13.03 21.65
C HIS A 151 19.56 12.86 22.52
N THR A 152 19.14 13.95 23.16
CA THR A 152 17.86 14.03 23.86
C THR A 152 16.75 13.87 22.82
N LYS A 153 16.24 12.64 22.71
CA LYS A 153 15.09 12.30 21.85
C LYS A 153 13.96 13.29 22.13
N SER A 154 13.66 14.12 21.13
CA SER A 154 12.50 15.01 21.15
C SER A 154 11.23 14.18 21.36
N LEU A 155 10.28 14.69 22.14
CA LEU A 155 9.03 13.99 22.47
C LEU A 155 8.21 13.61 21.21
N ASN A 156 8.44 14.30 20.09
CA ASN A 156 7.86 13.98 18.78
C ASN A 156 8.46 12.72 18.13
N ASP A 157 9.70 12.38 18.49
CA ASP A 157 10.42 11.18 18.02
C ASP A 157 9.98 9.94 18.80
N LYS A 158 9.62 10.11 20.08
CA LYS A 158 9.05 9.03 20.93
C LYS A 158 7.62 8.63 20.56
N LEU A 159 6.88 9.49 19.85
CA LEU A 159 5.55 9.17 19.35
C LEU A 159 5.61 8.52 17.95
N SER A 160 6.60 8.92 17.14
CA SER A 160 6.86 8.37 15.80
C SER A 160 7.64 7.04 15.81
N THR A 161 8.20 6.63 16.95
CA THR A 161 8.97 5.38 17.11
C THR A 161 8.09 4.13 17.13
N LYS A 162 6.77 4.28 17.32
CA LYS A 162 5.84 3.14 17.32
C LYS A 162 5.45 2.67 15.92
N GLU A 163 5.65 3.51 14.92
CA GLU A 163 5.40 3.21 13.51
C GLU A 163 6.72 3.35 12.77
N LEU A 164 7.53 2.30 12.84
CA LEU A 164 8.71 2.18 12.00
C LEU A 164 8.29 2.33 10.53
N LYS A 165 8.51 3.52 9.96
CA LYS A 165 8.37 3.74 8.53
C LYS A 165 9.48 2.93 7.86
N ILE A 166 9.11 1.73 7.39
CA ILE A 166 9.95 0.94 6.49
C ILE A 166 10.19 1.83 5.29
N ASP A 167 11.45 2.19 5.06
CA ASP A 167 11.84 2.94 3.88
C ASP A 167 11.37 2.20 2.63
N LEU A 168 10.78 2.92 1.66
CA LEU A 168 10.16 2.33 0.48
C LEU A 168 11.14 1.44 -0.28
N ASN A 169 12.42 1.81 -0.30
CA ASN A 169 13.47 1.03 -0.95
C ASN A 169 13.74 -0.28 -0.21
N ASN A 170 13.76 -0.26 1.13
CA ASN A 170 13.90 -1.47 1.93
C ASN A 170 12.68 -2.40 1.76
N ARG A 171 11.47 -1.84 1.76
CA ARG A 171 10.25 -2.61 1.48
C ARG A 171 10.33 -3.31 0.12
N LEU A 172 10.69 -2.57 -0.93
CA LEU A 172 10.80 -3.12 -2.28
C LEU A 172 11.89 -4.18 -2.38
N ALA A 173 13.02 -3.97 -1.70
CA ALA A 173 14.12 -4.94 -1.65
C ALA A 173 13.69 -6.24 -0.93
N PHE A 174 12.99 -6.16 0.20
CA PHE A 174 12.49 -7.34 0.91
C PHE A 174 11.47 -8.10 0.06
N VAL A 175 10.52 -7.41 -0.56
CA VAL A 175 9.55 -8.04 -1.46
C VAL A 175 10.26 -8.78 -2.59
N LYS A 176 11.22 -8.15 -3.26
CA LYS A 176 11.94 -8.73 -4.41
C LYS A 176 12.85 -9.89 -4.01
N HIS A 177 13.59 -9.75 -2.91
CA HIS A 177 14.64 -10.69 -2.52
C HIS A 177 14.14 -11.76 -1.55
N LEU A 178 13.35 -11.41 -0.53
CA LEU A 178 12.90 -12.34 0.52
C LEU A 178 11.57 -13.01 0.19
N PHE A 179 10.68 -12.36 -0.57
CA PHE A 179 9.32 -12.83 -0.88
C PHE A 179 9.10 -13.11 -2.38
N ASN A 180 10.16 -13.25 -3.17
CA ASN A 180 10.11 -13.54 -4.62
C ASN A 180 9.21 -12.60 -5.44
N GLY A 181 9.05 -11.34 -5.02
CA GLY A 181 8.16 -10.35 -5.67
C GLY A 181 6.73 -10.33 -5.12
N SER A 182 6.37 -11.23 -4.20
CA SER A 182 5.03 -11.26 -3.59
C SER A 182 4.87 -10.15 -2.55
N THR A 183 4.18 -9.09 -2.95
CA THR A 183 3.83 -7.99 -2.05
C THR A 183 2.74 -8.41 -1.05
N GLU A 184 1.88 -9.35 -1.43
CA GLU A 184 0.81 -9.86 -0.57
C GLU A 184 1.38 -10.63 0.64
N ASP A 185 2.33 -11.53 0.40
CA ASP A 185 2.97 -12.30 1.47
C ASP A 185 3.77 -11.41 2.42
N TYR A 186 4.48 -10.42 1.88
CA TYR A 186 5.16 -9.43 2.70
C TYR A 186 4.18 -8.69 3.63
N ASN A 187 3.04 -8.22 3.11
CA ASN A 187 2.05 -7.53 3.93
C ASN A 187 1.40 -8.47 4.95
N ARG A 188 1.14 -9.73 4.60
CA ARG A 188 0.62 -10.76 5.51
C ARG A 188 1.58 -11.00 6.67
N VAL A 189 2.87 -11.20 6.38
CA VAL A 189 3.92 -11.37 7.38
C VAL A 189 4.04 -10.11 8.24
N LEU A 190 3.98 -8.92 7.64
CA LEU A 190 4.01 -7.67 8.38
C LEU A 190 2.81 -7.50 9.32
N SER A 191 1.60 -7.88 8.90
CA SER A 191 0.40 -7.87 9.76
C SER A 191 0.51 -8.86 10.91
N GLN A 192 1.07 -10.05 10.67
CA GLN A 192 1.31 -11.04 11.71
C GLN A 192 2.38 -10.57 12.70
N LEU A 193 3.48 -10.01 12.19
CA LEU A 193 4.52 -9.39 13.01
C LEU A 193 4.01 -8.20 13.82
N ASN A 194 3.06 -7.43 13.30
CA ASN A 194 2.41 -6.33 14.03
C ASN A 194 1.48 -6.83 15.14
N THR A 195 0.90 -8.02 14.99
CA THR A 195 0.05 -8.66 16.01
C THR A 195 0.86 -9.31 17.12
N ILE A 196 2.13 -9.63 16.88
CA ILE A 196 3.04 -10.20 17.87
C ILE A 196 3.68 -9.06 18.68
N ASP A 197 3.57 -9.13 20.01
CA ASP A 197 4.12 -8.13 20.94
C ASP A 197 5.52 -8.48 21.48
N SER A 198 6.06 -9.65 21.14
CA SER A 198 7.35 -10.15 21.63
C SER A 198 8.35 -10.34 20.49
N GLU A 199 9.59 -9.91 20.74
CA GLU A 199 10.74 -10.09 19.85
C GLU A 199 11.03 -11.57 19.59
N GLU A 200 11.24 -12.36 20.65
CA GLU A 200 11.57 -13.80 20.54
C GLU A 200 10.53 -14.57 19.73
N ARG A 201 9.24 -14.22 19.91
CA ARG A 201 8.15 -14.84 19.16
C ARG A 201 8.14 -14.44 17.69
N SER A 202 8.52 -13.20 17.39
CA SER A 202 8.61 -12.68 16.01
C SER A 202 9.77 -13.33 15.26
N LEU A 203 10.92 -13.50 15.92
CA LEU A 203 12.09 -14.20 15.36
C LEU A 203 11.75 -15.68 15.09
N SER A 204 11.12 -16.34 16.07
CA SER A 204 10.69 -17.73 15.93
C SER A 204 9.68 -17.92 14.80
N PHE A 205 8.76 -16.97 14.62
CA PHE A 205 7.79 -16.99 13.52
C PHE A 205 8.49 -16.90 12.15
N ILE A 206 9.47 -16.02 12.02
CA ILE A 206 10.22 -15.87 10.77
C ILE A 206 11.05 -17.10 10.48
N GLU A 207 11.71 -17.65 11.50
CA GLU A 207 12.59 -18.80 11.31
C GLU A 207 11.84 -20.09 11.01
N ASN A 208 10.68 -20.32 11.64
CA ASN A 208 9.94 -21.57 11.48
C ASN A 208 8.86 -21.52 10.40
N MET A 209 8.33 -20.33 10.06
CA MET A 209 7.21 -20.21 9.12
C MET A 209 7.59 -19.45 7.85
N VAL A 210 8.43 -18.42 7.91
CA VAL A 210 8.74 -17.58 6.75
C VAL A 210 9.98 -18.07 6.00
N LYS A 211 11.10 -18.30 6.68
CA LYS A 211 12.34 -18.83 6.08
C LYS A 211 12.11 -20.11 5.25
N PRO A 212 11.45 -21.17 5.75
CA PRO A 212 11.31 -22.41 4.99
C PRO A 212 10.43 -22.25 3.75
N ASP A 213 9.47 -21.33 3.76
CA ASP A 213 8.57 -21.06 2.63
C ASP A 213 9.32 -20.38 1.46
N TYR A 214 10.40 -19.63 1.76
CA TYR A 214 11.21 -18.89 0.78
C TYR A 214 12.64 -19.46 0.63
N ASN A 215 12.75 -20.79 0.58
CA ASN A 215 14.00 -21.51 0.32
C ASN A 215 15.15 -21.10 1.28
N ASN A 216 14.81 -20.86 2.55
CA ASN A 216 15.72 -20.43 3.62
C ASN A 216 16.53 -19.17 3.32
N TRP A 217 16.05 -18.32 2.40
CA TRP A 217 16.74 -17.09 1.98
C TRP A 217 18.21 -17.31 1.57
N VAL A 218 18.52 -18.49 1.03
CA VAL A 218 19.88 -18.89 0.62
C VAL A 218 20.42 -17.92 -0.44
N GLY A 219 21.61 -17.37 -0.19
CA GLY A 219 22.27 -16.39 -1.07
C GLY A 219 21.76 -14.96 -0.94
N LYS A 220 20.82 -14.68 -0.03
CA LYS A 220 20.23 -13.35 0.21
C LYS A 220 20.31 -12.96 1.69
N GLU A 221 21.39 -13.39 2.36
CA GLU A 221 21.61 -13.23 3.80
C GLU A 221 21.69 -11.76 4.22
N GLU A 222 22.24 -10.88 3.39
CA GLU A 222 22.31 -9.44 3.69
C GLU A 222 20.91 -8.81 3.83
N TYR A 223 19.96 -9.22 2.99
CA TYR A 223 18.57 -8.75 3.08
C TYR A 223 17.86 -9.35 4.27
N ALA A 224 18.14 -10.62 4.59
CA ALA A 224 17.60 -11.30 5.76
C ALA A 224 18.09 -10.62 7.06
N GLN A 225 19.38 -10.32 7.18
CA GLN A 225 19.93 -9.62 8.35
C GLN A 225 19.31 -8.23 8.50
N ARG A 226 19.16 -7.46 7.42
CA ARG A 226 18.49 -6.15 7.45
C ARG A 226 17.01 -6.26 7.86
N PHE A 227 16.33 -7.30 7.41
CA PHE A 227 14.94 -7.55 7.79
C PHE A 227 14.83 -7.88 9.27
N MET A 228 15.71 -8.73 9.79
CA MET A 228 15.77 -9.08 11.22
C MET A 228 16.08 -7.86 12.10
N GLN A 229 17.09 -7.05 11.74
CA GLN A 229 17.41 -5.80 12.44
C GLN A 229 16.23 -4.82 12.47
N PHE A 230 15.44 -4.78 11.39
CA PHE A 230 14.25 -3.96 11.34
C PHE A 230 13.21 -4.42 12.36
N ILE A 231 13.07 -5.73 12.55
CA ILE A 231 12.14 -6.32 13.52
C ILE A 231 12.63 -6.08 14.95
N GLU A 232 13.91 -6.28 15.23
CA GLU A 232 14.50 -5.96 16.55
C GLU A 232 14.25 -4.49 16.93
N ARG A 233 14.40 -3.57 15.97
CA ARG A 233 14.14 -2.14 16.19
C ARG A 233 12.65 -1.80 16.41
N LYS A 234 11.72 -2.72 16.11
CA LYS A 234 10.28 -2.55 16.39
C LYS A 234 10.00 -2.74 17.88
N PHE A 235 10.76 -3.62 18.51
CA PHE A 235 10.56 -4.05 19.89
C PHE A 235 11.51 -3.35 20.90
N SER A 236 12.55 -2.65 20.41
CA SER A 236 13.44 -1.78 21.20
C SER A 236 12.90 -0.38 21.47
#